data_AF-A0A6B3G2E2-F1
#
_entry.id   AF-A0A6B3G2E2-F1
#
_cell.length_a   1.000
_cell.length_b   1.000
_cell.length_c   1.000
_cell.angle_alpha   90.00
_cell.angle_beta   90.00
_cell.angle_gamma   90.00
#
_symmetry.space_group_name_H-M   'P 1'
#
loop_
_entity.id
_entity.type
_entity.pdbx_description
1 polymer ?
#
loop_
_entity_poly.entity_id
_entity_poly.type
_entity_poly.pdbx_seq_one_letter_code
_entity_poly.pdbx_strand_id
1 'polypeptide(L)'
;MGQVFSATTNPSVSTGDGVALALRAGAEVSDLEFVQFHPTVLFLGADSEGQQPLVSEAVRGEGAHLVDADGVRFMLGQHELAELAPRDIVAKGITRRMHEKGTEHMYLDARHFGAAMWEQRFPTILA
;
A
#
# COMPACT_ATOMS: atom_id res chain seq x y z
N MET A 1 -4.20 -10.38 11.87
CA MET A 1 -3.00 -11.08 11.36
C MET A 1 -2.08 -10.16 10.58
N GLY A 2 -2.20 -8.83 10.67
CA GLY A 2 -1.28 -7.94 9.94
C GLY A 2 0.16 -7.97 10.44
N GLN A 3 0.34 -8.29 11.73
CA GLN A 3 1.64 -8.32 12.42
C GLN A 3 2.49 -9.56 12.10
N VAL A 4 2.06 -10.43 11.18
CA VAL A 4 2.87 -11.54 10.67
C VAL A 4 3.82 -11.10 9.55
N PHE A 5 3.67 -9.85 9.05
CA PHE A 5 4.52 -9.24 8.03
C PHE A 5 5.42 -8.18 8.66
N SER A 6 6.66 -8.04 8.17
CA SER A 6 7.67 -7.12 8.70
C SER A 6 7.20 -5.67 8.69
N ALA A 7 6.48 -5.23 7.65
CA ALA A 7 5.83 -3.93 7.57
C ALA A 7 4.32 -4.09 7.34
N THR A 8 3.52 -3.32 8.08
CA THR A 8 2.07 -3.44 8.05
C THR A 8 1.38 -2.13 8.41
N THR A 9 0.17 -1.87 7.91
CA THR A 9 -0.64 -0.72 8.36
C THR A 9 -1.42 -1.01 9.64
N ASN A 10 -1.40 -2.26 10.10
CA ASN A 10 -2.22 -2.71 11.21
C ASN A 10 -1.60 -2.34 12.55
N PRO A 11 -2.40 -2.03 13.59
CA PRO A 11 -1.89 -1.80 14.93
C PRO A 11 -1.23 -3.06 15.50
N SER A 12 -0.37 -2.87 16.52
CA SER A 12 0.40 -3.94 17.17
C SER A 12 -0.46 -5.08 17.73
N VAL A 13 -1.73 -4.81 18.05
CA VAL A 13 -2.69 -5.82 18.54
C VAL A 13 -3.25 -6.75 17.45
N SER A 14 -2.93 -6.52 16.17
CA SER A 14 -3.46 -7.31 15.05
C SER A 14 -2.66 -8.61 14.80
N THR A 15 -2.35 -9.34 15.85
CA THR A 15 -1.49 -10.54 15.92
C THR A 15 -2.13 -11.83 15.37
N GLY A 16 -3.47 -11.90 15.32
CA GLY A 16 -4.17 -13.10 14.85
C GLY A 16 -4.58 -14.08 15.96
N ASP A 17 -4.54 -13.64 17.22
CA ASP A 17 -4.82 -14.49 18.38
C ASP A 17 -6.18 -15.20 18.31
N GLY A 18 -7.21 -14.50 17.79
CA GLY A 18 -8.56 -15.08 17.61
C GLY A 18 -8.59 -16.24 16.60
N VAL A 19 -7.90 -16.10 15.46
CA VAL A 19 -7.78 -17.17 14.45
C VAL A 19 -7.03 -18.36 15.04
N ALA A 20 -5.94 -18.09 15.76
CA ALA A 20 -5.16 -19.14 16.40
C ALA A 20 -5.95 -19.88 17.51
N LEU A 21 -6.79 -19.15 18.26
CA LEU A 21 -7.67 -19.75 19.28
C LEU A 21 -8.72 -20.66 18.65
N ALA A 22 -9.36 -20.21 17.57
CA ALA A 22 -10.36 -21.00 16.85
C ALA A 22 -9.78 -22.31 16.31
N LEU A 23 -8.60 -22.25 15.67
CA LEU A 23 -7.86 -23.42 15.22
C LEU A 23 -7.55 -24.39 16.36
N ARG A 24 -7.08 -23.90 17.51
CA ARG A 24 -6.82 -24.73 18.71
C ARG A 24 -8.09 -25.36 19.28
N ALA A 25 -9.24 -24.74 19.11
CA ALA A 25 -10.53 -25.27 19.50
C ALA A 25 -11.12 -26.27 18.48
N GLY A 26 -10.42 -26.55 17.38
CA GLY A 26 -10.85 -27.48 16.33
C GLY A 26 -11.77 -26.86 15.28
N ALA A 27 -11.90 -25.53 15.22
CA ALA A 27 -12.64 -24.87 14.15
C ALA A 27 -11.87 -24.94 12.82
N GLU A 28 -12.59 -25.10 11.72
CA GLU A 28 -12.05 -24.94 10.38
C GLU A 28 -11.93 -23.45 10.03
N VAL A 29 -10.85 -23.09 9.33
CA VAL A 29 -10.60 -21.74 8.82
C VAL A 29 -10.32 -21.85 7.31
N SER A 30 -10.66 -20.81 6.58
CA SER A 30 -10.50 -20.74 5.12
C SER A 30 -9.81 -19.43 4.73
N ASP A 31 -9.31 -19.40 3.49
CA ASP A 31 -8.90 -18.17 2.80
C ASP A 31 -7.76 -17.39 3.48
N LEU A 32 -6.96 -18.05 4.31
CA LEU A 32 -5.83 -17.43 5.03
C LEU A 32 -4.70 -16.97 4.09
N GLU A 33 -4.64 -17.52 2.89
CA GLU A 33 -3.72 -17.11 1.82
C GLU A 33 -4.08 -15.75 1.20
N PHE A 34 -5.33 -15.28 1.35
CA PHE A 34 -5.80 -14.03 0.75
C PHE A 34 -5.47 -12.83 1.63
N VAL A 35 -4.19 -12.50 1.70
CA VAL A 35 -3.71 -11.29 2.39
C VAL A 35 -3.69 -10.11 1.43
N GLN A 36 -4.34 -9.02 1.83
CA GLN A 36 -4.29 -7.77 1.09
C GLN A 36 -3.09 -6.93 1.52
N PHE A 37 -2.24 -6.57 0.55
CA PHE A 37 -1.22 -5.55 0.72
C PHE A 37 -1.78 -4.22 0.23
N HIS A 38 -1.76 -3.21 1.09
CA HIS A 38 -2.16 -1.87 0.65
C HIS A 38 -1.07 -1.29 -0.26
N PRO A 39 -1.40 -0.75 -1.45
CA PRO A 39 -0.38 -0.33 -2.42
C PRO A 39 0.53 0.83 -1.97
N THR A 40 -0.02 1.75 -1.18
CA THR A 40 0.62 3.05 -0.86
C THR A 40 0.84 3.21 0.64
N VAL A 41 1.70 2.37 1.21
CA VAL A 41 2.25 2.55 2.57
C VAL A 41 3.47 3.45 2.47
N LEU A 42 3.66 4.34 3.45
CA LEU A 42 4.79 5.26 3.46
C LEU A 42 6.10 4.49 3.69
N PHE A 43 7.08 4.69 2.81
CA PHE A 43 8.41 4.11 2.97
C PHE A 43 9.23 4.93 3.97
N LEU A 44 9.59 4.33 5.11
CA LEU A 44 10.40 4.94 6.17
C LEU A 44 11.86 4.46 6.17
N GLY A 45 12.28 3.71 5.15
CA GLY A 45 13.61 3.11 5.04
C GLY A 45 13.57 1.58 4.99
N ALA A 46 14.64 0.97 4.48
CA ALA A 46 14.76 -0.47 4.27
C ALA A 46 14.63 -1.30 5.56
N ASP A 47 15.15 -0.76 6.66
CA ASP A 47 15.17 -1.42 7.98
C ASP A 47 13.91 -1.12 8.82
N SER A 48 12.89 -0.47 8.23
CA SER A 48 11.69 -0.09 8.98
C SER A 48 10.73 -1.27 9.13
N GLU A 49 10.37 -1.58 10.38
CA GLU A 49 9.47 -2.68 10.73
C GLU A 49 8.28 -2.20 11.56
N GLY A 50 7.23 -3.03 11.63
CA GLY A 50 6.03 -2.79 12.41
C GLY A 50 4.98 -1.94 11.70
N GLN A 51 4.26 -1.13 12.48
CA GLN A 51 3.15 -0.32 11.98
C GLN A 51 3.66 0.89 11.18
N GLN A 52 3.30 0.96 9.91
CA GLN A 52 3.70 2.01 8.98
C GLN A 52 2.51 2.92 8.62
N PRO A 53 2.73 4.24 8.45
CA PRO A 53 1.68 5.16 8.02
C PRO A 53 1.14 4.81 6.63
N LEU A 54 -0.16 4.99 6.46
CA LEU A 54 -0.85 4.75 5.21
C LEU A 54 -1.08 6.05 4.44
N VAL A 55 -0.73 6.06 3.14
CA VAL A 55 -1.21 7.09 2.23
C VAL A 55 -2.48 6.58 1.55
N SER A 56 -3.61 7.24 1.82
CA SER A 56 -4.93 6.80 1.39
C SER A 56 -5.05 6.64 -0.14
N GLU A 57 -5.82 5.64 -0.59
CA GLU A 57 -6.15 5.47 -2.01
C GLU A 57 -6.91 6.66 -2.59
N ALA A 58 -7.57 7.46 -1.73
CA ALA A 58 -8.22 8.69 -2.15
C ALA A 58 -7.23 9.64 -2.86
N VAL A 59 -5.94 9.62 -2.51
CA VAL A 59 -4.91 10.42 -3.19
C VAL A 59 -4.76 9.98 -4.65
N ARG A 60 -4.76 8.67 -4.94
CA ARG A 60 -4.84 8.14 -6.32
C ARG A 60 -6.18 8.50 -6.97
N GLY A 61 -7.28 8.42 -6.22
CA GLY A 61 -8.63 8.83 -6.63
C GLY A 61 -8.72 10.26 -7.17
N GLU A 62 -7.96 11.19 -6.59
CA GLU A 62 -7.91 12.59 -7.02
C GLU A 62 -6.91 12.84 -8.17
N GLY A 63 -6.25 11.80 -8.68
CA GLY A 63 -5.38 11.89 -9.86
C GLY A 63 -3.88 11.75 -9.59
N ALA A 64 -3.45 11.33 -8.39
CA ALA A 64 -2.03 11.10 -8.13
C ALA A 64 -1.48 9.96 -8.99
N HIS A 65 -0.22 10.09 -9.38
CA HIS A 65 0.43 9.16 -10.29
C HIS A 65 1.39 8.23 -9.56
N LEU A 66 1.41 6.95 -9.94
CA LEU A 66 2.44 6.03 -9.49
C LEU A 66 3.62 6.08 -10.47
N VAL A 67 4.77 6.54 -9.99
CA VAL A 67 5.98 6.76 -10.80
C VAL A 67 7.21 6.09 -10.20
N ASP A 68 8.15 5.70 -11.06
CA ASP A 68 9.48 5.27 -10.62
C ASP A 68 10.43 6.47 -10.40
N ALA A 69 11.68 6.18 -10.05
CA ALA A 69 12.70 7.20 -9.81
C ALA A 69 13.05 8.04 -11.07
N ASP A 70 12.77 7.52 -12.26
CA ASP A 70 12.97 8.23 -13.53
C ASP A 70 11.73 9.09 -13.91
N GLY A 71 10.67 9.07 -13.07
CA GLY A 71 9.41 9.77 -13.30
C GLY A 71 8.47 9.06 -14.27
N VAL A 72 8.73 7.79 -14.61
CA VAL A 72 7.87 7.03 -15.54
C VAL A 72 6.62 6.53 -14.82
N ARG A 73 5.46 6.88 -15.37
CA ARG A 73 4.15 6.36 -14.94
C ARG A 73 3.98 4.91 -15.35
N PHE A 74 4.30 3.98 -14.47
CA PHE A 74 4.42 2.55 -14.81
C PHE A 74 3.09 1.78 -14.77
N MET A 75 2.02 2.35 -14.22
CA MET A 75 0.69 1.72 -14.23
C MET A 75 -0.03 1.86 -15.58
N LEU A 76 0.39 2.82 -16.42
CA LEU A 76 -0.15 2.97 -17.77
C LEU A 76 0.19 1.74 -18.61
N GLY A 77 -0.81 1.21 -19.31
CA GLY A 77 -0.68 -0.01 -20.12
C GLY A 77 -0.67 -1.32 -19.32
N GLN A 78 -0.68 -1.28 -17.98
CA GLN A 78 -0.79 -2.48 -17.14
C GLN A 78 -2.24 -2.86 -16.84
N HIS A 79 -3.10 -1.85 -16.68
CA HIS A 79 -4.53 -2.00 -16.47
C HIS A 79 -5.23 -0.76 -17.04
N GLU A 80 -6.43 -0.90 -17.57
CA GLU A 80 -7.19 0.21 -18.18
C GLU A 80 -7.45 1.36 -17.19
N LEU A 81 -7.66 1.02 -15.91
CA LEU A 81 -7.85 1.97 -14.81
C LEU A 81 -6.55 2.56 -14.23
N ALA A 82 -5.38 2.10 -14.68
CA ALA A 82 -4.06 2.55 -14.19
C ALA A 82 -3.98 2.62 -12.65
N GLU A 83 -3.76 3.80 -12.06
CA GLU A 83 -3.67 4.01 -10.60
C GLU A 83 -4.98 3.68 -9.86
N LEU A 84 -6.12 3.58 -10.54
CA LEU A 84 -7.42 3.20 -9.97
C LEU A 84 -7.75 1.71 -10.13
N ALA A 85 -6.81 0.90 -10.63
CA ALA A 85 -6.99 -0.55 -10.70
C ALA A 85 -7.18 -1.18 -9.30
N PRO A 86 -7.70 -2.42 -9.22
CA PRO A 86 -7.82 -3.14 -7.94
C PRO A 86 -6.51 -3.20 -7.17
N ARG A 87 -6.61 -3.18 -5.82
CA ARG A 87 -5.45 -3.10 -4.91
C ARG A 87 -4.36 -4.12 -5.22
N ASP A 88 -4.75 -5.37 -5.48
CA ASP A 88 -3.80 -6.44 -5.75
C ASP A 88 -3.06 -6.23 -7.08
N ILE A 89 -3.74 -5.71 -8.12
CA ILE A 89 -3.14 -5.34 -9.40
C ILE A 89 -2.12 -4.22 -9.22
N VAL A 90 -2.48 -3.18 -8.47
CA VAL A 90 -1.58 -2.04 -8.20
C VAL A 90 -0.37 -2.49 -7.37
N ALA A 91 -0.58 -3.26 -6.29
CA ALA A 91 0.50 -3.76 -5.44
C ALA A 91 1.48 -4.68 -6.20
N LYS A 92 0.95 -5.58 -7.04
CA LYS A 92 1.78 -6.42 -7.94
C LYS A 92 2.51 -5.57 -8.98
N GLY A 93 1.86 -4.53 -9.52
CA GLY A 93 2.47 -3.56 -10.44
C GLY A 93 3.68 -2.84 -9.84
N ILE A 94 3.52 -2.33 -8.61
CA ILE A 94 4.60 -1.69 -7.83
C ILE A 94 5.75 -2.68 -7.60
N THR A 95 5.44 -3.89 -7.10
CA THR A 95 6.46 -4.92 -6.79
C THR A 95 7.26 -5.31 -8.02
N ARG A 96 6.59 -5.54 -9.16
CA ARG A 96 7.27 -5.85 -10.41
C ARG A 96 8.17 -4.70 -10.85
N ARG A 97 7.71 -3.45 -10.77
CA ARG A 97 8.53 -2.29 -11.16
C ARG A 97 9.74 -2.11 -10.24
N MET A 98 9.59 -2.33 -8.94
CA MET A 98 10.68 -2.37 -7.98
C MET A 98 11.74 -3.40 -8.36
N HIS A 99 11.33 -4.62 -8.71
CA HIS A 99 12.25 -5.67 -9.15
C HIS A 99 12.96 -5.32 -10.47
N GLU A 100 12.24 -4.76 -11.44
CA GLU A 100 12.82 -4.31 -12.72
C GLU A 100 13.88 -3.21 -12.54
N LYS A 101 13.68 -2.32 -11.56
CA LYS A 101 14.56 -1.17 -11.30
C LYS A 101 15.61 -1.44 -10.24
N GLY A 102 15.49 -2.54 -9.49
CA GLY A 102 16.36 -2.81 -8.35
C GLY A 102 16.22 -1.76 -7.24
N THR A 103 15.00 -1.28 -6.98
CA THR A 103 14.72 -0.26 -5.96
C THR A 103 13.76 -0.76 -4.89
N GLU A 104 13.81 -0.16 -3.71
CA GLU A 104 13.06 -0.60 -2.53
C GLU A 104 11.68 0.04 -2.39
N HIS A 105 11.42 1.09 -3.17
CA HIS A 105 10.15 1.81 -3.18
C HIS A 105 9.87 2.44 -4.55
N MET A 106 8.63 2.91 -4.71
CA MET A 106 8.15 3.74 -5.81
C MET A 106 7.61 5.05 -5.24
N TYR A 107 7.23 6.00 -6.10
CA TYR A 107 6.69 7.29 -5.69
C TYR A 107 5.21 7.40 -6.02
N LEU A 108 4.45 8.04 -5.13
CA LEU A 108 3.11 8.56 -5.40
C LEU A 108 3.23 10.06 -5.64
N ASP A 109 3.17 10.48 -6.90
CA ASP A 109 3.34 11.85 -7.33
C ASP A 109 2.00 12.59 -7.45
N ALA A 110 1.77 13.50 -6.53
CA ALA A 110 0.65 14.44 -6.53
C ALA A 110 1.12 15.90 -6.46
N ARG A 111 2.33 16.20 -6.97
CA ARG A 111 2.85 17.58 -7.00
C ARG A 111 1.96 18.53 -7.81
N HIS A 112 1.22 18.01 -8.78
CA HIS A 112 0.33 18.76 -9.65
C HIS A 112 -1.01 19.16 -8.98
N PHE A 113 -1.32 18.64 -7.80
CA PHE A 113 -2.56 18.96 -7.07
C PHE A 113 -2.62 20.43 -6.60
N GLY A 114 -1.46 21.06 -6.39
CA GLY A 114 -1.37 22.39 -5.81
C GLY A 114 -1.73 22.42 -4.32
N ALA A 115 -1.37 23.50 -3.63
CA ALA A 115 -1.50 23.61 -2.16
C ALA A 115 -2.97 23.47 -1.69
N ALA A 116 -3.90 24.15 -2.37
CA ALA A 116 -5.31 24.16 -1.97
C ALA A 116 -5.93 22.76 -1.92
N MET A 117 -5.59 21.86 -2.85
CA MET A 117 -6.12 20.51 -2.85
C MET A 117 -5.57 19.70 -1.66
N TRP A 118 -4.27 19.81 -1.37
CA TRP A 118 -3.67 19.15 -0.20
C TRP A 118 -4.28 19.64 1.11
N GLU A 119 -4.42 20.96 1.27
CA GLU A 119 -4.97 21.58 2.48
C GLU A 119 -6.45 21.23 2.70
N GLN A 120 -7.25 21.16 1.63
CA GLN A 120 -8.70 20.95 1.73
C GLN A 120 -9.09 19.47 1.74
N ARG A 121 -8.47 18.64 0.88
CA ARG A 121 -8.86 17.22 0.72
C ARG A 121 -8.03 16.27 1.57
N PHE A 122 -6.78 16.61 1.87
CA PHE A 122 -5.82 15.72 2.53
C PHE A 122 -5.05 16.38 3.70
N PRO A 123 -5.71 17.17 4.58
CA PRO A 123 -5.00 17.92 5.63
C PRO A 123 -4.21 17.03 6.58
N THR A 124 -4.68 15.82 6.87
CA THR A 124 -4.00 14.87 7.77
C THR A 124 -2.81 14.17 7.14
N ILE A 125 -2.73 14.12 5.81
CA ILE A 125 -1.56 13.60 5.09
C ILE A 125 -0.52 14.70 4.91
N LEU A 126 -0.96 15.95 4.80
CA LEU A 126 -0.10 17.13 4.72
C LEU A 126 0.54 17.52 6.07
N ALA A 127 -0.16 17.29 7.17
CA ALA A 127 0.21 17.74 8.53
C ALA A 127 1.50 17.12 9.08
#